data_AF-A0A534AU39-F1
#
_entry.id   AF-A0A534AU39-F1
#
_cell.length_a   1.000
_cell.length_b   1.000
_cell.length_c   1.000
_cell.angle_alpha   90.00
_cell.angle_beta   90.00
_cell.angle_gamma   90.00
#
_symmetry.space_group_name_H-M   'P 1'
#
loop_
_entity.id
_entity.type
_entity.pdbx_description
1 polymer ?
#
loop_
_entity_poly.entity_id
_entity_poly.type
_entity_poly.pdbx_seq_one_letter_code
_entity_poly.pdbx_strand_id
1 'polypeptide(L)'
;MARQLLATKSIAELHEQESSGNQLRRALTATQLTLLGIGGIIGTGIFVLTGVAAATNAGPALPLSFIVAGLGCTFAGLCYAEFAAMIPVSGSAYSYSYATLGEGIAWFIGWNLVLEYLFAVATVSVGWSGYAVSLLEQLHIHIPPALANAPLDKGEDALHWVRTGAIINVPAMLIVAVIATICYIGIKQSAVFNSVIVTIKVTVIV
;
A
#
# COMPACT_ATOMS: atom_id res chain seq x y z
N MET A 1 10.40 7.90 32.90
CA MET A 1 10.08 6.90 31.86
C MET A 1 8.61 6.94 31.46
N ALA A 2 7.64 6.67 32.35
CA ALA A 2 6.20 6.72 31.99
C ALA A 2 5.71 8.10 31.49
N ARG A 3 6.29 9.19 32.00
CA ARG A 3 5.95 10.57 31.58
C ARG A 3 6.42 10.92 30.16
N GLN A 4 7.44 10.23 29.63
CA GLN A 4 7.87 10.37 28.24
C GLN A 4 6.90 9.66 27.29
N LEU A 5 6.34 8.51 27.69
CA LEU A 5 5.39 7.76 26.87
C LEU A 5 4.07 8.50 26.61
N LEU A 6 3.71 9.46 27.47
CA LEU A 6 2.54 10.33 27.30
C LEU A 6 2.90 11.71 26.72
N ALA A 7 4.18 11.96 26.42
CA ALA A 7 4.60 13.24 25.87
C ALA A 7 4.08 13.35 24.42
N THR A 8 3.23 14.34 24.18
CA THR A 8 2.81 14.72 22.84
C THR A 8 3.83 15.67 22.24
N LYS A 9 3.97 15.59 20.92
CA LYS A 9 4.82 16.54 20.20
C LYS A 9 3.97 17.74 19.79
N SER A 10 4.47 18.94 20.05
CA SER A 10 3.72 20.15 19.68
C SER A 10 3.66 20.28 18.15
N ILE A 11 2.56 20.82 17.64
CA ILE A 11 2.39 21.07 16.19
C ILE A 11 3.47 22.06 15.69
N ALA A 12 3.86 23.02 16.55
CA ALA A 12 4.94 23.97 16.25
C ALA A 12 6.27 23.25 15.99
N GLU A 13 6.65 22.29 16.84
CA GLU A 13 7.87 21.50 16.64
C GLU A 13 7.81 20.64 15.36
N LEU A 14 6.65 20.10 15.00
CA LEU A 14 6.49 19.34 13.75
C LEU A 14 6.69 20.23 12.51
N HIS A 15 6.14 21.45 12.50
CA HIS A 15 6.39 22.42 11.43
C HIS A 15 7.84 22.90 11.39
N GLU A 16 8.47 23.09 12.55
CA GLU A 16 9.87 23.52 12.65
C GLU A 16 10.81 22.45 12.08
N GLN A 17 10.55 21.17 12.36
CA GLN A 17 11.30 20.07 11.74
C GLN A 17 11.15 20.03 10.22
N GLU A 18 9.96 20.24 9.69
CA GLU A 18 9.73 20.25 8.24
C GLU A 18 10.40 21.47 7.57
N SER A 19 10.36 22.63 8.23
CA SER A 19 10.96 23.87 7.71
C SER A 19 12.48 23.94 7.83
N SER A 20 13.09 23.15 8.71
CA SER A 20 14.55 23.04 8.88
C SER A 20 15.28 22.36 7.71
N GLY A 21 14.54 21.76 6.78
CA GLY A 21 15.06 21.11 5.56
C GLY A 21 14.96 21.97 4.29
N ASN A 22 15.45 21.41 3.17
CA ASN A 22 15.31 22.02 1.85
C ASN A 22 13.84 21.94 1.40
N GLN A 23 13.11 23.07 1.47
CA GLN A 23 11.67 23.08 1.18
C GLN A 23 11.39 22.78 -0.30
N LEU A 24 10.53 21.78 -0.53
CA LEU A 24 10.06 21.43 -1.87
C LEU A 24 9.10 22.50 -2.39
N ARG A 25 9.18 22.81 -3.68
CA ARG A 25 8.19 23.68 -4.33
C ARG A 25 6.83 22.99 -4.30
N ARG A 26 5.81 23.68 -3.80
CA ARG A 26 4.41 23.24 -3.93
C ARG A 26 4.04 23.18 -5.41
N ALA A 27 3.99 21.97 -5.95
CA ALA A 27 3.78 21.72 -7.38
C ALA A 27 2.51 20.91 -7.69
N LEU A 28 1.88 20.30 -6.68
CA LEU A 28 0.69 19.46 -6.85
C LEU A 28 -0.59 20.28 -6.73
N THR A 29 -1.50 20.10 -7.69
CA THR A 29 -2.88 20.60 -7.62
C THR A 29 -3.78 19.62 -6.85
N ALA A 30 -4.97 20.08 -6.43
CA ALA A 30 -5.97 19.23 -5.76
C ALA A 30 -6.32 17.98 -6.60
N THR A 31 -6.49 18.13 -7.91
CA THR A 31 -6.75 17.02 -8.83
C THR A 31 -5.60 16.01 -8.88
N GLN A 32 -4.35 16.49 -8.91
CA GLN A 32 -3.17 15.63 -8.88
C GLN A 32 -3.02 14.90 -7.54
N LEU A 33 -3.41 15.52 -6.43
CA LEU A 33 -3.46 14.86 -5.12
C LEU A 33 -4.55 13.78 -5.06
N THR A 34 -5.73 14.03 -5.63
CA THR A 34 -6.78 13.01 -5.73
C THR A 34 -6.33 11.84 -6.60
N LEU A 35 -5.71 12.10 -7.76
CA LEU A 35 -5.15 11.06 -8.63
C LEU A 35 -4.04 10.28 -7.92
N LEU A 36 -3.19 10.95 -7.14
CA LEU A 36 -2.18 10.28 -6.30
C LEU A 36 -2.83 9.32 -5.30
N GLY A 37 -3.91 9.74 -4.63
CA GLY A 37 -4.68 8.88 -3.73
C GLY A 37 -5.29 7.67 -4.44
N ILE A 38 -6.00 7.89 -5.55
CA ILE A 38 -6.57 6.81 -6.37
C ILE A 38 -5.48 5.83 -6.83
N GLY A 39 -4.34 6.34 -7.28
CA GLY A 39 -3.20 5.54 -7.72
C GLY A 39 -2.58 4.66 -6.65
N GLY A 40 -2.59 5.13 -5.39
CA GLY A 40 -2.15 4.38 -4.22
C GLY A 40 -3.15 3.31 -3.74
N ILE A 41 -4.45 3.52 -3.99
CA ILE A 41 -5.51 2.57 -3.60
C ILE A 41 -5.68 1.45 -4.63
N ILE A 42 -5.65 1.79 -5.92
CA ILE A 42 -5.86 0.82 -7.00
C ILE A 42 -4.62 -0.03 -7.24
N GLY A 43 -4.71 -1.31 -6.89
CA GLY A 43 -3.66 -2.29 -7.09
C GLY A 43 -4.17 -3.74 -7.00
N THR A 44 -3.31 -4.63 -6.50
CA THR A 44 -3.55 -6.08 -6.42
C THR A 44 -4.88 -6.46 -5.74
N GLY A 45 -5.38 -5.65 -4.82
CA GLY A 45 -6.68 -5.88 -4.16
C GLY A 45 -7.83 -6.06 -5.16
N ILE A 46 -8.06 -5.08 -6.03
CA ILE A 46 -9.19 -5.13 -6.98
C ILE A 46 -8.93 -6.10 -8.13
N PHE A 47 -7.68 -6.22 -8.58
CA PHE A 47 -7.31 -7.04 -9.75
C PHE A 47 -7.20 -8.54 -9.44
N VAL A 48 -6.69 -8.91 -8.26
CA VAL A 48 -6.43 -10.32 -7.91
C VAL A 48 -7.36 -10.80 -6.80
N LEU A 49 -7.39 -10.09 -5.66
CA LEU A 49 -8.09 -10.58 -4.46
C LEU A 49 -9.61 -10.60 -4.64
N THR A 50 -10.18 -9.78 -5.52
CA THR A 50 -11.60 -9.80 -5.87
C THR A 50 -12.04 -11.19 -6.38
N GLY A 51 -11.25 -11.81 -7.26
CA GLY A 51 -11.56 -13.13 -7.80
C GLY A 51 -11.50 -14.22 -6.74
N VAL A 52 -10.47 -14.18 -5.89
CA VAL A 52 -10.33 -15.11 -4.77
C VAL A 52 -11.48 -14.96 -3.79
N ALA A 53 -11.80 -13.73 -3.37
CA ALA A 53 -12.89 -13.46 -2.44
C ALA A 53 -14.28 -13.82 -3.00
N ALA A 54 -14.49 -13.64 -4.31
CA ALA A 54 -15.69 -14.15 -4.98
C ALA A 54 -15.74 -15.69 -4.91
N ALA A 55 -14.65 -16.37 -5.24
CA ALA A 55 -14.63 -17.83 -5.29
C ALA A 55 -14.75 -18.50 -3.91
N THR A 56 -14.10 -17.96 -2.88
CA THR A 56 -13.95 -18.65 -1.58
C THR A 56 -14.77 -18.07 -0.44
N ASN A 57 -15.34 -16.86 -0.58
CA ASN A 57 -16.00 -16.17 0.53
C ASN A 57 -17.43 -15.74 0.20
N ALA A 58 -17.60 -14.73 -0.66
CA ALA A 58 -18.86 -14.02 -0.81
C ALA A 58 -19.65 -14.40 -2.06
N GLY A 59 -19.01 -15.04 -3.06
CA GLY A 59 -19.70 -15.40 -4.30
C GLY A 59 -20.30 -14.18 -5.01
N PRO A 60 -21.51 -14.33 -5.58
CA PRO A 60 -22.24 -13.21 -6.19
C PRO A 60 -22.58 -12.07 -5.22
N ALA A 61 -22.51 -12.30 -3.90
CA ALA A 61 -22.76 -11.27 -2.89
C ALA A 61 -21.54 -10.39 -2.59
N LEU A 62 -20.40 -10.58 -3.28
CA LEU A 62 -19.20 -9.77 -3.12
C LEU A 62 -19.43 -8.25 -3.20
N PRO A 63 -20.30 -7.70 -4.07
CA PRO A 63 -20.60 -6.26 -4.08
C PRO A 63 -21.12 -5.76 -2.72
N LEU A 64 -21.90 -6.55 -1.98
CA LEU A 64 -22.38 -6.18 -0.66
C LEU A 64 -21.22 -6.09 0.35
N SER A 65 -20.26 -7.01 0.28
CA SER A 65 -19.05 -6.96 1.09
C SER A 65 -18.24 -5.69 0.83
N PHE A 66 -18.12 -5.27 -0.44
CA PHE A 66 -17.45 -4.02 -0.79
C PHE A 66 -18.18 -2.77 -0.31
N ILE A 67 -19.52 -2.76 -0.31
CA ILE A 67 -20.30 -1.64 0.23
C ILE A 67 -20.02 -1.49 1.73
N VAL A 68 -20.07 -2.58 2.49
CA VAL A 68 -19.82 -2.54 3.94
C VAL A 68 -18.39 -2.10 4.24
N ALA A 69 -17.39 -2.66 3.54
CA ALA A 69 -16.00 -2.27 3.69
C ALA A 69 -15.78 -0.79 3.30
N GLY A 70 -16.39 -0.34 2.20
CA GLY A 70 -16.31 1.03 1.71
C GLY A 70 -16.90 2.05 2.67
N LEU A 71 -18.01 1.73 3.35
CA LEU A 71 -18.57 2.59 4.40
C LEU A 71 -17.58 2.78 5.56
N GLY A 72 -16.94 1.69 6.02
CA GLY A 72 -15.90 1.75 7.05
C GLY A 72 -14.71 2.61 6.63
N CYS A 73 -14.21 2.41 5.40
CA CYS A 73 -13.14 3.23 4.84
C CYS A 73 -13.53 4.70 4.67
N THR A 74 -14.79 5.00 4.38
CA THR A 74 -15.28 6.38 4.23
C THR A 74 -15.24 7.13 5.56
N PHE A 75 -15.73 6.52 6.64
CA PHE A 75 -15.67 7.13 7.97
C PHE A 75 -14.23 7.33 8.44
N ALA A 76 -13.37 6.34 8.25
CA ALA A 76 -11.94 6.48 8.55
C ALA A 76 -11.31 7.61 7.70
N GLY A 77 -11.62 7.66 6.41
CA GLY A 77 -11.12 8.68 5.48
C GLY A 77 -11.52 10.10 5.88
N LEU A 78 -12.73 10.31 6.39
CA LEU A 78 -13.18 11.61 6.91
C LEU A 78 -12.37 12.05 8.14
N CYS A 79 -12.09 11.14 9.08
CA CYS A 79 -11.21 11.45 10.23
C CYS A 79 -9.79 11.82 9.77
N TYR A 80 -9.24 11.11 8.79
CA TYR A 80 -7.93 11.44 8.21
C TYR A 80 -7.94 12.79 7.48
N ALA A 81 -9.02 13.15 6.80
CA ALA A 81 -9.18 14.45 6.16
C ALA A 81 -9.17 15.60 7.20
N GLU A 82 -9.83 15.40 8.34
CA GLU A 82 -9.82 16.35 9.46
C GLU A 82 -8.40 16.52 10.02
N PHE A 83 -7.68 15.43 10.29
CA PHE A 83 -6.30 15.48 10.77
C PHE A 83 -5.35 16.15 9.77
N ALA A 84 -5.48 15.84 8.47
CA ALA A 84 -4.66 16.46 7.43
C ALA A 84 -4.91 17.97 7.30
N ALA A 85 -6.13 18.43 7.57
CA ALA A 85 -6.48 19.85 7.59
C ALA A 85 -5.96 20.57 8.86
N MET A 86 -6.00 19.90 10.02
CA MET A 86 -5.55 20.47 11.30
C MET A 86 -4.03 20.49 11.45
N ILE A 87 -3.35 19.47 10.95
CA ILE A 87 -1.90 19.27 11.11
C ILE A 87 -1.28 19.11 9.71
N PRO A 88 -1.08 20.23 8.96
CA PRO A 88 -0.66 20.21 7.57
C PRO A 88 0.85 19.96 7.44
N VAL A 89 1.33 18.90 8.07
CA VAL A 89 2.71 18.43 8.05
C VAL A 89 2.82 17.22 7.13
N SER A 90 3.96 17.02 6.49
CA SER A 90 4.24 15.80 5.74
C SER A 90 4.29 14.59 6.69
N GLY A 91 3.16 13.89 6.86
CA GLY A 91 3.01 12.78 7.79
C GLY A 91 1.78 11.91 7.55
N SER A 92 1.66 10.84 8.33
CA SER A 92 0.52 9.91 8.33
C SER A 92 0.10 9.59 9.77
N ALA A 93 -0.57 8.47 10.02
CA ALA A 93 -1.13 8.07 11.32
C ALA A 93 -0.16 8.19 12.50
N TYR A 94 1.13 7.87 12.28
CA TYR A 94 2.20 8.03 13.26
C TYR A 94 2.30 9.47 13.76
N SER A 95 2.42 10.44 12.86
CA SER A 95 2.57 11.86 13.19
C SER A 95 1.32 12.40 13.90
N TYR A 96 0.12 12.00 13.45
CA TYR A 96 -1.13 12.39 14.07
C TYR A 96 -1.28 11.83 15.49
N SER A 97 -0.87 10.59 15.69
CA SER A 97 -0.91 9.93 17.01
C SER A 97 0.14 10.49 17.96
N TYR A 98 1.31 10.91 17.45
CA TYR A 98 2.31 11.61 18.27
C TYR A 98 1.77 12.97 18.74
N ALA A 99 1.11 13.71 17.85
CA ALA A 99 0.53 15.00 18.21
C ALA A 99 -0.62 14.90 19.22
N THR A 100 -1.41 13.82 19.21
CA THR A 100 -2.67 13.72 19.97
C THR A 100 -2.62 12.78 21.16
N LEU A 101 -1.97 11.63 21.04
CA LEU A 101 -2.03 10.50 21.99
C LEU A 101 -0.71 10.28 22.75
N GLY A 102 0.39 10.83 22.25
CA GLY A 102 1.71 10.78 22.88
C GLY A 102 2.63 9.70 22.31
N GLU A 103 3.90 9.77 22.72
CA GLU A 103 5.01 8.99 22.15
C GLU A 103 4.79 7.47 22.20
N GLY A 104 4.23 6.93 23.28
CA GLY A 104 4.06 5.48 23.45
C GLY A 104 3.08 4.87 22.43
N ILE A 105 1.92 5.50 22.25
CA ILE A 105 0.92 5.06 21.27
C ILE A 105 1.43 5.32 19.85
N ALA A 106 2.07 6.47 19.62
CA ALA A 106 2.67 6.79 18.33
C ALA A 106 3.74 5.76 17.94
N TRP A 107 4.62 5.36 18.86
CA TRP A 107 5.64 4.35 18.63
C TRP A 107 5.04 3.00 18.26
N PHE A 108 3.99 2.57 18.97
CA PHE A 108 3.27 1.32 18.67
C PHE A 108 2.65 1.36 17.26
N ILE A 109 1.95 2.45 16.93
CA ILE A 109 1.35 2.65 15.60
C ILE A 109 2.42 2.73 14.51
N GLY A 110 3.57 3.35 14.79
CA GLY A 110 4.70 3.43 13.88
C GLY A 110 5.23 2.04 13.50
N TRP A 111 5.44 1.16 14.49
CA TRP A 111 5.84 -0.22 14.22
C TRP A 111 4.76 -1.03 13.51
N ASN A 112 3.49 -0.81 13.85
CA ASN A 112 2.38 -1.43 13.12
C ASN A 112 2.41 -1.03 11.63
N LEU A 113 2.59 0.26 11.32
CA LEU A 113 2.69 0.74 9.94
C LEU A 113 3.88 0.14 9.20
N VAL A 114 5.04 -0.01 9.85
CA VAL A 114 6.21 -0.65 9.22
C VAL A 114 5.88 -2.10 8.82
N LEU A 115 5.24 -2.86 9.69
CA LEU A 115 4.81 -4.23 9.40
C LEU A 115 3.72 -4.28 8.33
N GLU A 116 2.76 -3.37 8.39
CA GLU A 116 1.68 -3.25 7.41
C GLU A 116 2.23 -2.97 6.01
N TYR A 117 3.13 -1.98 5.87
CA TYR A 117 3.76 -1.67 4.58
C TYR A 117 4.61 -2.83 4.06
N LEU A 118 5.32 -3.55 4.93
CA LEU A 118 6.07 -4.73 4.53
C LEU A 118 5.15 -5.81 3.92
N PHE A 119 4.04 -6.10 4.59
CA PHE A 119 3.06 -7.07 4.13
C PHE A 119 2.34 -6.59 2.85
N ALA A 120 2.03 -5.31 2.76
CA ALA A 120 1.41 -4.71 1.58
C ALA A 120 2.32 -4.83 0.34
N VAL A 121 3.61 -4.49 0.45
CA VAL A 121 4.57 -4.61 -0.65
C VAL A 121 4.71 -6.07 -1.09
N ALA A 122 4.81 -7.01 -0.14
CA ALA A 122 4.87 -8.43 -0.46
C ALA A 122 3.61 -8.89 -1.22
N THR A 123 2.42 -8.57 -0.71
CA THR A 123 1.14 -8.93 -1.34
C THR A 123 1.01 -8.35 -2.74
N VAL A 124 1.37 -7.07 -2.92
CA VAL A 124 1.30 -6.41 -4.23
C VAL A 124 2.26 -7.05 -5.22
N SER A 125 3.48 -7.37 -4.81
CA SER A 125 4.49 -8.01 -5.67
C SER A 125 4.07 -9.40 -6.14
N VAL A 126 3.43 -10.20 -5.28
CA VAL A 126 2.92 -11.53 -5.64
C VAL A 126 1.78 -11.42 -6.65
N GLY A 127 0.85 -10.48 -6.45
CA GLY A 127 -0.22 -10.24 -7.41
C GLY A 127 0.29 -9.78 -8.77
N TRP A 128 1.29 -8.89 -8.78
CA TRP A 128 1.95 -8.46 -10.01
C TRP A 128 2.65 -9.63 -10.71
N SER A 129 3.34 -10.50 -9.96
CA SER A 129 3.99 -11.70 -10.49
C SER A 129 2.99 -12.60 -11.21
N GLY A 130 1.79 -12.80 -10.67
CA GLY A 130 0.75 -13.60 -11.33
C GLY A 130 0.41 -13.08 -12.72
N TYR A 131 0.16 -11.78 -12.85
CA TYR A 131 -0.09 -11.15 -14.16
C TYR A 131 1.11 -11.21 -15.09
N ALA A 132 2.32 -10.99 -14.56
CA ALA A 132 3.55 -11.03 -15.35
C ALA A 132 3.80 -12.43 -15.94
N VAL A 133 3.61 -13.49 -15.15
CA VAL A 133 3.73 -14.88 -15.62
C VAL A 133 2.69 -15.17 -16.69
N SER A 134 1.42 -14.84 -16.47
CA SER A 134 0.35 -15.05 -17.47
C SER A 134 0.59 -14.29 -18.77
N LEU A 135 1.17 -13.09 -18.71
CA LEU A 135 1.55 -12.32 -19.90
C LEU A 135 2.71 -12.98 -20.66
N LEU A 136 3.73 -13.47 -19.95
CA LEU A 136 4.87 -14.16 -20.55
C LEU A 136 4.46 -15.48 -21.21
N GLU A 137 3.53 -16.21 -20.62
CA GLU A 137 2.94 -17.42 -21.22
C GLU A 137 2.25 -17.11 -22.56
N GLN A 138 1.52 -15.98 -22.66
CA GLN A 138 0.93 -15.52 -23.93
C GLN A 138 1.98 -15.17 -24.99
N LEU A 139 3.20 -14.81 -24.56
CA LEU A 139 4.36 -14.56 -25.43
C LEU A 139 5.21 -15.82 -25.66
N HIS A 140 4.72 -17.01 -25.27
CA HIS A 140 5.41 -18.30 -25.33
C HIS A 140 6.68 -18.41 -24.47
N ILE A 141 6.90 -17.48 -23.54
CA ILE A 141 8.01 -17.51 -22.57
C ILE A 141 7.52 -18.22 -21.32
N HIS A 142 7.98 -19.46 -21.11
CA HIS A 142 7.55 -20.28 -19.99
C HIS A 142 8.50 -20.11 -18.80
N ILE A 143 7.97 -19.61 -17.69
CA ILE A 143 8.68 -19.59 -16.41
C ILE A 143 8.35 -20.89 -15.66
N PRO A 144 9.35 -21.68 -15.23
CA PRO A 144 9.10 -22.88 -14.46
C PRO A 144 8.25 -22.59 -13.20
N PRO A 145 7.20 -23.38 -12.89
CA PRO A 145 6.37 -23.19 -11.71
C PRO A 145 7.16 -23.13 -10.39
N ALA A 146 8.31 -23.80 -10.34
CA ALA A 146 9.22 -23.79 -9.20
C ALA A 146 9.83 -22.40 -8.89
N LEU A 147 9.85 -21.50 -9.89
CA LEU A 147 10.39 -20.14 -9.80
C LEU A 147 9.31 -19.05 -9.87
N ALA A 148 8.05 -19.42 -10.07
CA ALA A 148 6.93 -18.50 -10.24
C ALA A 148 5.99 -18.45 -9.03
N ASN A 149 6.11 -19.40 -8.09
CA ASN A 149 5.18 -19.56 -6.98
C ASN A 149 5.88 -19.47 -5.62
N ALA A 150 5.11 -19.17 -4.58
CA ALA A 150 5.61 -19.17 -3.21
C ALA A 150 5.86 -20.61 -2.73
N PRO A 151 6.95 -20.87 -1.97
CA PRO A 151 7.24 -22.20 -1.42
C PRO A 151 6.23 -22.62 -0.34
N LEU A 152 5.82 -21.61 0.44
CA LEU A 152 4.76 -21.55 1.44
C LEU A 152 3.37 -21.35 0.84
N ASP A 153 2.41 -22.26 1.01
CA ASP A 153 0.99 -21.90 0.83
C ASP A 153 0.10 -22.46 1.94
N LYS A 154 -1.11 -21.92 2.01
CA LYS A 154 -2.14 -22.28 2.98
C LYS A 154 -2.81 -23.58 2.53
N GLY A 155 -2.81 -24.59 3.40
CA GLY A 155 -3.55 -25.83 3.16
C GLY A 155 -5.06 -25.61 3.14
N GLU A 156 -5.81 -26.60 2.64
CA GLU A 156 -7.27 -26.56 2.49
C GLU A 156 -7.99 -26.18 3.81
N ASP A 157 -7.47 -26.67 4.94
CA ASP A 157 -8.02 -26.41 6.29
C ASP A 157 -7.67 -25.03 6.87
N ALA A 158 -6.99 -24.18 6.11
CA ALA A 158 -6.54 -22.85 6.52
C ALA A 158 -5.53 -22.77 7.69
N LEU A 159 -5.31 -23.86 8.41
CA LEU A 159 -4.52 -23.91 9.65
C LEU A 159 -3.13 -24.53 9.45
N HIS A 160 -2.95 -25.34 8.40
CA HIS A 160 -1.71 -26.04 8.10
C HIS A 160 -0.99 -25.41 6.92
N TRP A 161 0.33 -25.30 7.01
CA TRP A 161 1.19 -24.86 5.91
C TRP A 161 1.52 -26.04 5.01
N VAL A 162 1.27 -25.91 3.71
CA VAL A 162 1.59 -26.93 2.71
C VAL A 162 2.74 -26.42 1.86
N ARG A 163 3.69 -27.32 1.56
CA ARG A 163 4.77 -27.02 0.61
C ARG A 163 4.22 -27.18 -0.80
N THR A 164 4.28 -26.10 -1.58
CA THR A 164 3.81 -26.10 -2.99
C THR A 164 4.76 -26.83 -3.94
N GLY A 165 5.97 -27.16 -3.48
CA GLY A 165 7.05 -27.66 -4.33
C GLY A 165 7.80 -26.56 -5.08
N ALA A 166 7.38 -25.30 -4.96
CA ALA A 166 8.13 -24.17 -5.46
C ALA A 166 9.28 -23.80 -4.52
N ILE A 167 10.32 -23.19 -5.07
CA ILE A 167 11.49 -22.74 -4.31
C ILE A 167 11.29 -21.29 -3.90
N ILE A 168 10.95 -20.44 -4.88
CA ILE A 168 10.82 -19.00 -4.67
C ILE A 168 10.02 -18.35 -5.79
N ASN A 169 9.40 -17.20 -5.51
CA ASN A 169 8.74 -16.39 -6.52
C ASN A 169 9.74 -15.34 -7.07
N VAL A 170 10.44 -15.71 -8.14
CA VAL A 170 11.47 -14.86 -8.79
C VAL A 170 10.86 -13.59 -9.38
N PRO A 171 9.74 -13.60 -10.14
CA PRO A 171 9.19 -12.36 -10.70
C PRO A 171 8.76 -11.37 -9.61
N ALA A 172 8.17 -11.82 -8.50
CA ALA A 172 7.82 -10.96 -7.37
C ALA A 172 9.06 -10.32 -6.72
N MET A 173 10.13 -11.10 -6.51
CA MET A 173 11.37 -10.56 -5.97
C MET A 173 12.04 -9.55 -6.91
N LEU A 174 12.02 -9.85 -8.21
CA LEU A 174 12.62 -8.99 -9.23
C LEU A 174 11.92 -7.64 -9.28
N ILE A 175 10.58 -7.60 -9.27
CA ILE A 175 9.88 -6.31 -9.28
C ILE A 175 10.15 -5.51 -8.00
N VAL A 176 10.23 -6.15 -6.84
CA VAL A 176 10.60 -5.46 -5.58
C VAL A 176 12.02 -4.89 -5.68
N ALA A 177 12.98 -5.66 -6.18
CA ALA A 177 14.36 -5.20 -6.36
C ALA A 177 14.46 -4.03 -7.36
N VAL A 178 13.71 -4.09 -8.46
CA VAL A 178 13.64 -3.01 -9.46
C VAL A 178 13.07 -1.74 -8.84
N ILE A 179 11.91 -1.83 -8.16
CA ILE A 179 11.29 -0.66 -7.52
C ILE A 179 12.18 -0.11 -6.40
N ALA A 180 12.80 -0.97 -5.60
CA ALA A 180 13.75 -0.55 -4.56
C ALA A 180 14.96 0.18 -5.16
N THR A 181 15.52 -0.32 -6.28
CA THR A 181 16.64 0.32 -6.99
C THR A 181 16.23 1.68 -7.54
N ILE A 182 15.04 1.77 -8.15
CA ILE A 182 14.48 3.02 -8.66
C ILE A 182 14.29 4.04 -7.52
N CYS A 183 13.78 3.61 -6.37
CA CYS A 183 13.67 4.45 -5.17
C CYS A 183 15.04 4.89 -4.63
N TYR A 184 16.04 4.01 -4.65
CA TYR A 184 17.40 4.30 -4.20
C TYR A 184 18.11 5.34 -5.07
N ILE A 185 17.98 5.24 -6.40
CA ILE A 185 18.54 6.21 -7.36
C ILE A 185 17.89 7.59 -7.21
N GLY A 186 16.67 7.63 -6.68
CA GLY A 186 15.94 8.87 -6.41
C GLY A 186 15.00 9.19 -7.55
N ILE A 187 13.70 8.98 -7.33
CA ILE A 187 12.68 9.35 -8.30
C ILE A 187 12.33 10.82 -8.12
N LYS A 188 12.79 11.68 -9.04
CA LYS A 188 12.13 12.97 -9.26
C LYS A 188 10.81 12.70 -10.00
N GLN A 189 9.81 12.21 -9.27
CA GLN A 189 8.48 11.94 -9.79
C GLN A 189 7.90 13.22 -10.41
N SER A 190 7.50 13.14 -11.68
CA SER A 190 6.66 14.15 -12.31
C SER A 190 5.21 13.81 -11.97
N ALA A 191 4.47 14.73 -11.35
CA ALA A 191 3.04 14.55 -11.04
C ALA A 191 2.20 14.19 -12.29
N VAL A 192 2.68 14.58 -13.48
CA VAL A 192 2.09 14.22 -14.78
C VAL A 192 2.21 12.73 -15.05
N PHE A 193 3.38 12.12 -14.80
CA PHE A 193 3.60 10.69 -15.02
C PHE A 193 2.68 9.84 -14.14
N ASN A 194 2.55 10.20 -12.86
CA ASN A 194 1.61 9.56 -11.96
C ASN A 194 0.17 9.69 -12.47
N SER A 195 -0.23 10.90 -12.89
CA SER A 195 -1.59 11.15 -13.41
C SER A 195 -1.90 10.25 -14.61
N VAL A 196 -0.97 10.12 -15.57
CA VAL A 196 -1.12 9.26 -16.75
C VAL A 196 -1.32 7.79 -16.37
N ILE A 197 -0.47 7.25 -15.49
CA ILE A 197 -0.58 5.85 -15.05
C ILE A 197 -1.93 5.59 -14.38
N VAL A 198 -2.38 6.51 -13.52
CA VAL A 198 -3.64 6.37 -12.81
C VAL A 198 -4.82 6.42 -13.78
N THR A 199 -4.79 7.33 -14.76
CA THR A 199 -5.81 7.37 -15.81
C THR A 199 -5.88 6.04 -16.55
N ILE A 200 -4.74 5.46 -16.96
CA ILE A 200 -4.71 4.14 -17.62
C ILE A 200 -5.33 3.07 -16.72
N LYS A 201 -4.93 3.00 -15.44
CA LYS A 201 -5.48 2.03 -14.48
C LYS A 201 -7.01 2.12 -14.37
N VAL A 202 -7.54 3.34 -14.28
CA VAL A 202 -8.99 3.56 -14.16
C VAL A 202 -9.72 3.18 -15.45
N THR A 203 -9.18 3.55 -16.62
CA THR A 203 -9.77 3.20 -17.92
C THR A 203 -9.81 1.69 -18.17
N VAL A 204 -8.85 0.93 -17.64
CA VAL A 204 -8.86 -0.54 -17.77
C VAL A 204 -9.94 -1.20 -16.88
N ILE A 205 -10.35 -0.54 -15.79
CA ILE A 205 -11.33 -1.07 -14.84
C ILE A 205 -12.77 -0.82 -15.30
N VAL A 206 -13.02 0.34 -15.92
CA VAL A 206 -14.35 0.76 -16.41
C VAL A 206 -14.65 0.15 -17.77
#